data_AF-A0A7J8KGP2-F1
#
_entry.id   AF-A0A7J8KGP2-F1
#
_cell.length_a   1.000
_cell.length_b   1.000
_cell.length_c   1.000
_cell.angle_alpha   90.00
_cell.angle_beta   90.00
_cell.angle_gamma   90.00
#
_symmetry.space_group_name_H-M   'P 1'
#
loop_
_entity.id
_entity.type
_entity.pdbx_description
1 polymer ?
#
loop_
_entity_poly.entity_id
_entity_poly.type
_entity_poly.pdbx_seq_one_letter_code
_entity_poly.pdbx_strand_id
1 'polypeptide(L)'
;MAGMGIRRRIRGDLFGQIGFGTAPAWSSSDPLGRPSGTARQGRAWVKAWVKDNILNRCEEAGCGGLLRPHVVWFGENLDPAILELVDRELALCDLCLVVGTSSVVYPAAMFAPQVSAKGVPVAEFNMETTPATSIFRFHFHGPCGITLPEALAPHETETV
;
A
#
# COMPACT_ATOMS: atom_id res chain seq x y z
N MET A 1 -20.06 33.35 -8.66
CA MET A 1 -18.92 32.49 -8.29
C MET A 1 -19.47 31.09 -8.02
N ALA A 2 -19.16 30.12 -8.86
CA ALA A 2 -19.69 28.76 -8.73
C ALA A 2 -18.96 28.05 -7.58
N GLY A 3 -19.69 27.68 -6.54
CA GLY A 3 -19.17 26.85 -5.45
C GLY A 3 -18.85 25.46 -5.99
N MET A 4 -17.57 25.13 -6.07
CA MET A 4 -17.09 23.78 -6.35
C MET A 4 -17.34 22.94 -5.09
N GLY A 5 -18.57 22.47 -4.91
CA GLY A 5 -18.92 21.56 -3.82
C GLY A 5 -18.19 20.24 -4.02
N ILE A 6 -17.18 19.98 -3.19
CA ILE A 6 -16.52 18.68 -3.09
C ILE A 6 -17.59 17.68 -2.65
N ARG A 7 -18.11 16.87 -3.58
CA ARG A 7 -19.00 15.77 -3.22
C ARG A 7 -18.15 14.71 -2.55
N ARG A 8 -18.12 14.71 -1.21
CA ARG A 8 -17.40 13.70 -0.41
C ARG A 8 -18.03 12.32 -0.65
N ARG A 9 -17.58 11.61 -1.69
CA ARG A 9 -17.87 10.18 -1.88
C ARG A 9 -16.59 9.40 -1.64
N ILE A 10 -16.24 9.22 -0.38
CA ILE A 10 -15.18 8.31 0.04
C ILE A 10 -15.73 6.89 -0.14
N ARG A 11 -15.49 6.27 -1.31
CA ARG A 11 -15.71 4.83 -1.48
C ARG A 11 -14.54 4.09 -0.81
N GLY A 12 -14.74 3.68 0.44
CA GLY A 12 -13.77 2.91 1.23
C GLY A 12 -13.68 1.43 0.83
N ASP A 13 -14.40 1.02 -0.21
CA ASP A 13 -14.77 -0.36 -0.52
C ASP A 13 -13.63 -1.16 -1.17
N LEU A 14 -12.57 -0.49 -1.66
CA LEU A 14 -11.45 -1.12 -2.38
C LEU A 14 -10.30 -1.56 -1.48
N PHE A 15 -10.15 -0.97 -0.29
CA PHE A 15 -9.04 -1.32 0.62
C PHE A 15 -9.33 -2.57 1.48
N GLY A 16 -10.58 -3.03 1.54
CA GLY A 16 -10.96 -4.26 2.25
C GLY A 16 -10.50 -5.57 1.58
N GLN A 17 -9.99 -5.51 0.34
CA GLN A 17 -9.45 -6.67 -0.38
C GLN A 17 -7.93 -6.78 -0.33
N ILE A 18 -7.25 -5.78 0.26
CA ILE A 18 -5.81 -5.79 0.50
C ILE A 18 -5.62 -6.07 1.97
N GLY A 19 -5.61 -7.35 2.33
CA GLY A 19 -5.45 -7.79 3.72
C GLY A 19 -4.14 -7.29 4.31
N PHE A 20 -4.17 -6.16 5.00
CA PHE A 20 -3.16 -5.81 5.99
C PHE A 20 -3.39 -6.70 7.21
N GLY A 21 -2.98 -7.96 7.09
CA GLY A 21 -2.69 -8.78 8.26
C GLY A 21 -1.64 -8.05 9.07
N THR A 22 -1.90 -7.85 10.36
CA THR A 22 -0.92 -7.33 11.30
C THR A 22 0.35 -8.16 11.17
N ALA A 23 1.42 -7.56 10.65
CA ALA A 23 2.74 -8.17 10.71
C ALA A 23 3.05 -8.39 12.20
N PRO A 24 3.45 -9.59 12.63
CA PRO A 24 3.91 -9.77 13.99
C PRO A 24 5.10 -8.83 14.21
N ALA A 25 5.11 -8.18 15.37
CA ALA A 25 6.15 -7.24 15.77
C ALA A 25 7.53 -7.89 15.57
N TRP A 26 8.37 -7.27 14.74
CA TRP A 26 9.78 -7.63 14.65
C TRP A 26 10.45 -7.21 15.97
N SER A 27 10.51 -8.15 16.91
CA SER A 27 11.33 -8.05 18.11
C SER A 27 12.78 -7.82 17.68
N SER A 28 13.40 -6.74 18.14
CA SER A 28 14.78 -6.34 17.82
C SER A 28 15.85 -7.23 18.47
N SER A 29 15.46 -8.29 19.17
CA SER A 29 16.36 -9.32 19.65
C SER A 29 16.37 -10.52 18.70
N ASP A 30 17.45 -10.64 17.91
CA ASP A 30 17.81 -11.86 17.19
C ASP A 30 18.10 -12.97 18.23
N PRO A 31 17.21 -13.95 18.45
CA PRO A 31 17.39 -14.95 19.51
C PRO A 31 18.35 -16.08 19.08
N LEU A 32 18.86 -16.07 17.83
CA LEU A 32 19.37 -17.27 17.18
C LEU A 32 20.80 -17.17 16.63
N GLY A 33 21.56 -16.13 16.99
CA GLY A 33 23.01 -16.14 16.85
C GLY A 33 23.48 -16.43 15.42
N ARG A 34 23.20 -15.52 14.49
CA ARG A 34 23.65 -15.60 13.09
C ARG A 34 25.18 -15.80 13.02
N PRO A 35 25.70 -16.90 12.45
CA PRO A 35 27.13 -17.04 12.24
C PRO A 35 27.55 -16.30 10.97
N SER A 36 28.63 -15.55 11.07
CA SER A 36 29.35 -14.95 9.96
C SER A 36 30.03 -16.04 9.11
N GLY A 37 29.37 -16.49 8.04
CA GLY A 37 29.88 -17.61 7.24
C GLY A 37 29.36 -17.67 5.79
N THR A 38 30.19 -18.24 4.90
CA THR A 38 30.07 -18.17 3.42
C THR A 38 28.87 -18.91 2.82
N ALA A 39 28.48 -18.55 1.59
CA ALA A 39 27.27 -19.00 0.86
C ALA A 39 26.99 -20.52 0.82
N ARG A 40 27.98 -21.38 1.10
CA ARG A 40 27.79 -22.84 1.21
C ARG A 40 26.99 -23.23 2.47
N GLN A 41 27.04 -22.41 3.52
CA GLN A 41 26.26 -22.58 4.76
C GLN A 41 24.79 -22.18 4.57
N GLY A 42 24.46 -21.24 3.68
CA GLY A 42 23.06 -20.83 3.44
C GLY A 42 22.11 -21.98 3.10
N ARG A 43 22.57 -22.99 2.32
CA ARG A 43 21.72 -24.14 1.93
C ARG A 43 21.46 -25.14 3.07
N ALA A 44 22.41 -25.32 3.98
CA ALA A 44 22.22 -26.19 5.14
C ALA A 44 21.29 -25.55 6.18
N TRP A 45 21.40 -24.23 6.35
CA TRP A 45 20.56 -23.44 7.25
C TRP A 45 19.12 -23.33 6.76
N VAL A 46 18.88 -23.11 5.46
CA VAL A 46 17.53 -23.18 4.87
C VAL A 46 16.91 -24.56 5.09
N LYS A 47 17.69 -25.65 4.90
CA LYS A 47 17.20 -27.01 5.17
C LYS A 47 16.89 -27.27 6.64
N ALA A 48 17.67 -26.70 7.57
CA ALA A 48 17.42 -26.81 9.01
C ALA A 48 16.15 -26.05 9.41
N TRP A 49 15.96 -24.82 8.91
CA TRP A 49 14.76 -24.00 9.16
C TRP A 49 13.47 -24.63 8.61
N VAL A 50 13.57 -25.33 7.48
CA VAL A 50 12.45 -26.12 6.89
C VAL A 50 12.11 -27.35 7.74
N LYS A 51 13.07 -27.90 8.50
CA LYS A 51 12.92 -29.16 9.24
C LYS A 51 12.11 -29.01 10.53
N ASP A 52 12.04 -27.80 11.09
CA ASP A 52 11.34 -27.52 12.35
C ASP A 52 9.83 -27.25 12.18
N ASN A 53 9.24 -27.64 11.04
CA ASN A 53 7.79 -27.54 10.77
C ASN A 53 7.19 -26.11 10.84
N ILE A 54 8.01 -25.07 10.70
CA ILE A 54 7.60 -23.65 10.73
C ILE A 54 6.84 -23.23 9.46
N LEU A 55 6.91 -24.04 8.39
CA LEU A 55 6.24 -23.75 7.13
C LEU A 55 4.81 -24.28 7.13
N ASN A 56 3.85 -23.35 7.04
CA ASN A 56 2.44 -23.65 6.89
C ASN A 56 2.18 -24.46 5.61
N ARG A 57 1.42 -25.55 5.74
CA ARG A 57 1.06 -26.45 4.64
C ARG A 57 -0.44 -26.47 4.44
N CYS A 58 -0.85 -26.80 3.23
CA CYS A 58 -2.26 -27.01 2.90
C CYS A 58 -2.80 -28.23 3.65
N GLU A 59 -3.90 -28.03 4.38
CA GLU A 59 -4.57 -29.07 5.17
C GLU A 59 -5.48 -29.97 4.32
N GLU A 60 -5.72 -29.62 3.05
CA GLU A 60 -6.52 -30.45 2.15
C GLU A 60 -5.85 -31.81 1.90
N ALA A 61 -6.63 -32.87 2.09
CA ALA A 61 -6.17 -34.23 1.95
C ALA A 61 -5.59 -34.48 0.55
N GLY A 62 -4.30 -34.85 0.50
CA GLY A 62 -3.59 -35.14 -0.75
C GLY A 62 -2.88 -33.95 -1.40
N CYS A 63 -3.02 -32.72 -0.87
CA CYS A 63 -2.28 -31.55 -1.39
C CYS A 63 -0.88 -31.45 -0.76
N GLY A 64 -0.80 -31.22 0.56
CA GLY A 64 0.47 -31.08 1.30
C GLY A 64 1.38 -29.93 0.85
N GLY A 65 0.90 -29.07 -0.05
CA GLY A 65 1.62 -27.94 -0.63
C GLY A 65 1.97 -26.87 0.40
N LEU A 66 2.97 -26.06 0.10
CA LEU A 66 3.36 -24.93 0.96
C LEU A 66 2.39 -23.76 0.76
N LEU A 67 1.89 -23.21 1.86
CA LEU A 67 1.07 -22.00 1.82
C LEU A 67 1.98 -20.78 1.63
N ARG A 68 1.59 -19.92 0.69
CA ARG A 68 2.16 -18.59 0.53
C ARG A 68 1.14 -17.54 0.97
N PRO A 69 1.56 -16.42 1.56
CA PRO A 69 0.67 -15.29 1.77
C PRO A 69 0.10 -14.81 0.43
N HIS A 70 -1.16 -14.37 0.46
CA HIS A 70 -1.82 -13.79 -0.70
C HIS A 70 -1.38 -12.33 -0.89
N VAL A 71 -0.11 -12.15 -1.24
CA VAL A 71 0.54 -10.88 -1.54
C VAL A 71 1.28 -10.99 -2.86
N VAL A 72 1.45 -9.84 -3.53
CA VAL A 72 2.24 -9.72 -4.76
C VAL A 72 3.69 -9.44 -4.38
N TRP A 73 4.62 -10.27 -4.83
CA TRP A 73 6.04 -10.02 -4.67
C TRP A 73 6.62 -9.22 -5.84
N PHE A 74 7.79 -8.63 -5.63
CA PHE A 74 8.50 -7.95 -6.72
C PHE A 74 8.78 -8.92 -7.87
N GLY A 75 8.41 -8.49 -9.08
CA GLY A 75 8.54 -9.30 -10.30
C GLY A 75 7.32 -10.20 -10.59
N GLU A 76 6.35 -10.28 -9.67
CA GLU A 76 5.05 -10.89 -9.98
C GLU A 76 4.12 -9.87 -10.66
N ASN A 77 3.26 -10.38 -11.54
CA ASN A 77 2.22 -9.57 -12.15
C ASN A 77 1.09 -9.32 -11.13
N LEU A 78 0.56 -8.10 -11.15
CA LEU A 78 -0.70 -7.80 -10.48
C LEU A 78 -1.86 -8.47 -11.22
N ASP A 79 -2.91 -8.79 -10.49
CA ASP A 79 -4.14 -9.33 -11.06
C ASP A 79 -4.76 -8.32 -12.06
N PRO A 80 -4.91 -8.69 -13.35
CA PRO A 80 -5.49 -7.82 -14.36
C PRO A 80 -6.91 -7.34 -14.01
N ALA A 81 -7.72 -8.18 -13.37
CA ALA A 81 -9.09 -7.82 -13.00
C ALA A 81 -9.10 -6.71 -11.93
N ILE A 82 -8.12 -6.72 -11.02
CA ILE A 82 -7.93 -5.65 -10.03
C ILE A 82 -7.47 -4.36 -10.71
N LEU A 83 -6.56 -4.44 -11.69
CA LEU A 83 -6.12 -3.26 -12.44
C LEU A 83 -7.29 -2.62 -13.22
N GLU A 84 -8.15 -3.42 -13.86
CA GLU A 84 -9.35 -2.92 -14.54
C GLU A 84 -10.36 -2.27 -13.58
N LEU A 85 -10.48 -2.78 -12.35
CA LEU A 85 -11.30 -2.15 -11.31
C LEU A 85 -10.73 -0.79 -10.91
N VAL A 86 -9.41 -0.71 -10.70
CA VAL A 86 -8.72 0.53 -10.36
C VAL A 86 -8.91 1.56 -11.48
N ASP A 87 -8.69 1.19 -12.74
CA ASP A 87 -8.84 2.10 -13.88
C ASP A 87 -10.24 2.71 -13.98
N ARG A 88 -11.28 1.91 -13.70
CA ARG A 88 -12.67 2.38 -13.66
C ARG A 88 -12.91 3.42 -12.56
N GLU A 89 -12.39 3.18 -11.35
CA GLU A 89 -12.56 4.14 -10.26
C GLU A 89 -11.71 5.40 -10.47
N LEU A 90 -10.50 5.29 -11.03
CA LEU A 90 -9.68 6.44 -11.43
C LEU A 90 -10.33 7.27 -12.55
N ALA A 91 -11.24 6.68 -13.35
CA ALA A 91 -12.00 7.41 -14.35
C ALA A 91 -13.16 8.21 -13.76
N LEU A 92 -13.69 7.80 -12.60
CA LEU A 92 -14.81 8.45 -11.92
C LEU A 92 -14.37 9.39 -10.79
N CYS A 93 -13.09 9.35 -10.43
CA CYS A 93 -12.50 10.11 -9.34
C CYS A 93 -12.54 11.63 -9.58
N ASP A 94 -13.02 12.37 -8.60
CA ASP A 94 -13.07 13.84 -8.57
C ASP A 94 -12.04 14.46 -7.59
N LEU A 95 -11.42 13.64 -6.73
CA LEU A 95 -10.31 14.00 -5.85
C LEU A 95 -9.51 12.74 -5.48
N CYS A 96 -8.19 12.76 -5.67
CA CYS A 96 -7.31 11.66 -5.27
C CYS A 96 -6.43 12.06 -4.07
N LEU A 97 -6.45 11.23 -3.04
CA LEU A 97 -5.61 11.38 -1.85
C LEU A 97 -4.47 10.36 -1.89
N VAL A 98 -3.24 10.84 -1.79
CA VAL A 98 -2.02 10.03 -1.74
C VAL A 98 -1.48 10.10 -0.32
N VAL A 99 -1.52 9.00 0.43
CA VAL A 99 -1.24 9.01 1.88
C VAL A 99 -0.11 8.04 2.19
N GLY A 100 1.01 8.54 2.71
CA GLY A 100 2.09 7.74 3.27
C GLY A 100 2.78 6.78 2.29
N THR A 101 2.96 7.19 1.03
CA THR A 101 3.67 6.41 0.00
C THR A 101 4.88 7.18 -0.51
N SER A 102 5.94 6.45 -0.85
CA SER A 102 7.13 6.99 -1.51
C SER A 102 6.94 7.23 -3.01
N SER A 103 5.84 6.76 -3.60
CA SER A 103 5.52 6.93 -5.03
C SER A 103 6.60 6.39 -5.98
N VAL A 104 7.26 5.27 -5.62
CA VAL A 104 8.31 4.63 -6.46
C VAL A 104 7.98 3.20 -6.91
N VAL A 105 6.95 2.57 -6.32
CA VAL A 105 6.59 1.18 -6.65
C VAL A 105 5.59 1.16 -7.80
N TYR A 106 6.02 0.61 -8.94
CA TYR A 106 5.19 0.46 -10.13
C TYR A 106 4.41 -0.86 -10.06
N PRO A 107 3.15 -0.89 -10.54
CA PRO A 107 2.44 0.17 -11.26
C PRO A 107 1.73 1.22 -10.39
N ALA A 108 1.60 0.99 -9.08
CA ALA A 108 0.78 1.84 -8.19
C ALA A 108 1.19 3.32 -8.16
N ALA A 109 2.48 3.61 -8.30
CA ALA A 109 3.02 4.98 -8.37
C ALA A 109 2.45 5.82 -9.53
N MET A 110 1.87 5.20 -10.57
CA MET A 110 1.34 5.90 -11.74
C MET A 110 -0.10 6.39 -11.57
N PHE A 111 -0.87 5.85 -10.62
CA PHE A 111 -2.30 6.16 -10.50
C PHE A 111 -2.55 7.64 -10.20
N ALA A 112 -1.83 8.22 -9.23
CA ALA A 112 -1.97 9.62 -8.87
C ALA A 112 -1.53 10.58 -10.00
N PRO A 113 -0.37 10.39 -10.66
CA PRO A 113 -0.01 11.13 -11.87
C PRO A 113 -1.06 11.03 -12.99
N GLN A 114 -1.63 9.85 -13.24
CA GLN A 114 -2.69 9.66 -14.23
C GLN A 114 -3.95 10.47 -13.92
N VAL A 115 -4.33 10.54 -12.63
CA VAL A 115 -5.48 11.36 -12.19
C VAL A 115 -5.17 12.85 -12.33
N SER A 116 -3.98 13.29 -11.91
CA SER A 116 -3.54 14.69 -12.06
C SER A 116 -3.54 15.12 -13.53
N ALA A 117 -3.07 14.25 -14.44
CA ALA A 117 -3.06 14.52 -15.87
C ALA A 117 -4.45 14.71 -16.48
N LYS A 118 -5.51 14.17 -15.86
CA LYS A 118 -6.92 14.39 -16.26
C LYS A 118 -7.49 15.70 -15.71
N GLY A 119 -6.69 16.49 -14.96
CA GLY A 119 -7.11 17.74 -14.33
C GLY A 119 -7.85 17.54 -13.00
N VAL A 120 -7.89 16.32 -12.48
CA VAL A 120 -8.49 16.02 -11.17
C VAL A 120 -7.48 16.40 -10.08
N PRO A 121 -7.89 17.13 -9.03
CA PRO A 121 -6.98 17.51 -7.96
C PRO A 121 -6.41 16.28 -7.24
N VAL A 122 -5.10 16.31 -6.99
CA VAL A 122 -4.41 15.32 -6.18
C VAL A 122 -3.82 16.02 -4.95
N ALA A 123 -4.06 15.44 -3.78
CA ALA A 123 -3.51 15.88 -2.51
C ALA A 123 -2.60 14.79 -1.93
N GLU A 124 -1.33 15.13 -1.76
CA GLU A 124 -0.32 14.25 -1.16
C GLU A 124 -0.11 14.59 0.31
N PHE A 125 -0.13 13.57 1.15
CA PHE A 125 0.19 13.62 2.57
C PHE A 125 1.40 12.73 2.80
N ASN A 126 2.54 13.34 3.09
CA ASN A 126 3.75 12.58 3.33
C ASN A 126 4.75 13.35 4.20
N MET A 127 5.65 12.64 4.85
CA MET A 127 6.73 13.26 5.64
C MET A 127 7.87 13.80 4.77
N GLU A 128 7.98 13.31 3.54
CA GLU A 128 9.02 13.68 2.60
C GLU A 128 8.41 13.99 1.23
N THR A 129 9.13 14.77 0.44
CA THR A 129 8.75 14.99 -0.96
C THR A 129 9.07 13.75 -1.79
N THR A 130 8.16 13.40 -2.69
CA THR A 130 8.31 12.31 -3.64
C THR A 130 8.62 12.88 -5.04
N PRO A 131 9.12 12.06 -5.97
CA PRO A 131 9.33 12.51 -7.36
C PRO A 131 8.06 13.04 -8.03
N ALA A 132 6.88 12.64 -7.56
CA ALA A 132 5.59 13.05 -8.10
C ALA A 132 5.00 14.29 -7.41
N THR A 133 5.58 14.76 -6.29
CA THR A 133 5.06 15.90 -5.52
C THR A 133 4.87 17.16 -6.37
N SER A 134 5.77 17.43 -7.32
CA SER A 134 5.70 18.61 -8.20
C SER A 134 4.52 18.58 -9.18
N ILE A 135 3.93 17.41 -9.40
CA ILE A 135 2.79 17.18 -10.30
C ILE A 135 1.46 17.36 -9.56
N PHE A 136 1.47 17.31 -8.22
CA PHE A 136 0.27 17.34 -7.41
C PHE A 136 -0.13 18.76 -7.03
N ARG A 137 -1.43 18.98 -6.90
CA ARG A 137 -1.99 20.30 -6.58
C ARG A 137 -1.74 20.69 -5.13
N PHE A 138 -1.83 19.72 -4.23
CA PHE A 138 -1.64 19.93 -2.80
C PHE A 138 -0.59 18.96 -2.27
N HIS A 139 0.29 19.47 -1.40
CA HIS A 139 1.25 18.68 -0.65
C HIS A 139 1.21 19.11 0.81
N PHE A 140 0.93 18.16 1.68
CA PHE A 140 0.86 18.33 3.13
C PHE A 140 2.03 17.59 3.76
N HIS A 141 3.03 18.37 4.18
CA HIS A 141 4.22 17.84 4.81
C HIS A 141 3.95 17.48 6.28
N GLY A 142 4.15 16.21 6.64
CA GLY A 142 4.10 15.75 8.03
C GLY A 142 3.43 14.38 8.20
N PRO A 143 3.26 13.94 9.45
CA PRO A 143 2.60 12.67 9.75
C PRO A 143 1.15 12.68 9.28
N CYS A 144 0.78 11.70 8.44
CA CYS A 144 -0.57 11.59 7.89
C CYS A 144 -1.66 11.48 8.98
N GLY A 145 -1.32 10.90 10.14
CA GLY A 145 -2.24 10.82 11.28
C GLY A 145 -2.61 12.18 11.89
N ILE A 146 -1.87 13.24 11.59
CA ILE A 146 -2.13 14.60 12.06
C ILE A 146 -2.66 15.47 10.91
N THR A 147 -1.99 15.43 9.76
CA THR A 147 -2.31 16.31 8.62
C THR A 147 -3.62 15.94 7.92
N LEU A 148 -3.95 14.64 7.85
CA LEU A 148 -5.14 14.18 7.14
C LEU A 148 -6.44 14.55 7.87
N PRO A 149 -6.59 14.33 9.20
CA PRO A 149 -7.78 14.79 9.93
C PRO A 149 -7.99 16.30 9.86
N GLU A 150 -6.92 17.09 9.95
CA GLU A 150 -6.98 18.55 9.84
C GLU A 150 -7.47 19.00 8.45
N ALA A 151 -6.91 18.43 7.39
CA ALA A 151 -7.31 18.77 6.02
C ALA A 151 -8.74 18.34 5.65
N LEU A 152 -9.26 17.29 6.30
CA LEU A 152 -10.62 16.78 6.06
C LEU A 152 -11.65 17.29 7.07
N ALA A 153 -11.23 18.13 8.03
CA ALA A 153 -12.11 18.74 9.00
C ALA A 153 -13.24 19.51 8.31
N PRO A 154 -14.45 19.58 8.92
CA PRO A 154 -15.53 20.39 8.38
C PRO A 154 -15.07 21.83 8.17
N HIS A 155 -15.41 22.39 7.01
CA HIS A 155 -15.15 23.81 6.79
C HIS A 155 -16.08 24.63 7.69
N GLU A 156 -15.65 25.80 8.18
CA GLU A 156 -16.43 26.64 9.10
C GLU A 156 -17.85 26.99 8.59
N THR A 157 -18.06 26.88 7.28
CA THR A 157 -19.33 27.16 6.60
C THR A 157 -20.22 25.94 6.40
N GLU A 158 -19.76 24.73 6.68
CA GLU A 158 -20.59 23.51 6.66
C GLU A 158 -21.36 23.44 7.99
N THR A 159 -22.66 23.74 7.94
CA THR A 159 -23.55 23.49 9.08
C THR A 159 -23.80 21.99 9.15
N VAL A 160 -23.45 21.37 10.28
CA VAL A 160 -23.64 19.93 10.56
C VAL A 160 -25.13 19.61 10.70
#